data_AF-A0A5E4YE60-F1
#
_entry.id   AF-A0A5E4YE60-F1
#
_cell.length_a   1.000
_cell.length_b   1.000
_cell.length_c   1.000
_cell.angle_alpha   90.00
_cell.angle_beta   90.00
_cell.angle_gamma   90.00
#
_symmetry.space_group_name_H-M   'P 1'
#
loop_
_entity.id
_entity.type
_entity.pdbx_description
1 polymer ?
#
loop_
_entity_poly.entity_id
_entity_poly.type
_entity_poly.pdbx_seq_one_letter_code
_entity_poly.pdbx_strand_id
1 'polypeptide(L)'
;MQAILGSVLPLQAGNVQAFVDRHHEALNAALNTLEAQIADSHPSRRPDFRAFLDAVGRIGGWWGWKPIFTGNIASNDFRQSLAHCHVAARRDGRAYLVDTNAGYPVETGRHSLRVLGSLTPEARAVMFFQTPDVSHRVQDSVTMFDDGLITLRIPGTDWRVPLMPECFSDAEGGVTNHEREQLFGLRPDVSGQTLDAMYVATRAGLSPERARSLSDWHVKQGDAYAAAHRDTLATLEFVSACEIALNVDDWFRAVSCLERAKQHLVRCEDLEWAEVEGACLVDMFDACGLRLTAGEVALVLALTLHDRHGCASAVSRFSDLARSRYEEAQLPVSLTWDSVAVNRGIREVIWHQQDALGAGGLSFLTYLIQMDDARDPISSTVFERHSNQQWQLMDWNESTPGGERIMKLVLSDTINELAPNGRGINPRRNCYFCDGDVMQGQFLLDVLLAAKRANMSGGASPRVALSDGHEEGVEDGGGLRRRRNH
;
A
#
# COMPACT_ATOMS: atom_id res chain seq x y z
N MET A 1 -54.36 33.46 30.41
CA MET A 1 -53.61 32.33 29.83
C MET A 1 -52.53 31.85 30.80
N GLN A 2 -52.96 31.32 31.94
CA GLN A 2 -52.18 30.40 32.77
C GLN A 2 -52.68 29.00 32.41
N ALA A 3 -51.82 28.19 31.79
CA ALA A 3 -51.88 26.72 31.72
C ALA A 3 -51.03 26.24 30.53
N ILE A 4 -49.73 25.97 30.73
CA ILE A 4 -48.96 24.80 30.23
C ILE A 4 -47.66 24.74 31.06
N LEU A 5 -47.76 24.43 32.35
CA LEU A 5 -46.64 24.04 33.21
C LEU A 5 -47.09 22.83 34.04
N GLY A 6 -47.41 21.75 33.34
CA GLY A 6 -47.86 20.50 33.94
C GLY A 6 -47.28 19.32 33.18
N SER A 7 -46.50 18.51 33.91
CA SER A 7 -45.92 17.21 33.53
C SER A 7 -44.58 17.21 32.77
N VAL A 8 -43.52 17.68 33.43
CA VAL A 8 -42.26 16.92 33.38
C VAL A 8 -42.25 16.06 34.63
N LEU A 9 -42.72 14.81 34.49
CA LEU A 9 -42.54 13.79 35.52
C LEU A 9 -41.05 13.74 35.88
N PRO A 10 -40.67 13.69 37.18
CA PRO A 10 -39.32 13.33 37.54
C PRO A 10 -39.12 11.88 37.07
N LEU A 11 -38.49 11.70 35.91
CA LEU A 11 -37.90 10.42 35.54
C LEU A 11 -36.96 10.06 36.69
N GLN A 12 -37.41 9.16 37.56
CA GLN A 12 -36.66 8.72 38.72
C GLN A 12 -35.27 8.33 38.23
N ALA A 13 -34.21 8.94 38.79
CA ALA A 13 -32.84 8.73 38.34
C ALA A 13 -32.45 7.24 38.24
N GLY A 14 -33.08 6.37 39.05
CA GLY A 14 -32.93 4.91 38.97
C GLY A 14 -33.48 4.28 37.68
N ASN A 15 -34.56 4.79 37.09
CA ASN A 15 -35.09 4.30 35.81
C ASN A 15 -34.21 4.70 34.63
N VAL A 16 -33.56 5.87 34.71
CA VAL A 16 -32.59 6.32 33.71
C VAL A 16 -31.31 5.49 33.81
N GLN A 17 -30.81 5.23 35.01
CA GLN A 17 -29.62 4.40 35.21
C GLN A 17 -29.86 2.94 34.79
N ALA A 18 -30.95 2.29 35.22
CA ALA A 18 -31.28 0.93 34.79
C ALA A 18 -31.59 0.84 33.28
N PHE A 19 -32.04 1.94 32.66
CA PHE A 19 -32.14 2.03 31.20
C PHE A 19 -30.75 2.08 30.57
N VAL A 20 -29.83 2.91 31.08
CA VAL A 20 -28.44 3.00 30.62
C VAL A 20 -27.73 1.65 30.73
N ASP A 21 -27.82 1.00 31.89
CA ASP A 21 -27.11 -0.25 32.19
C ASP A 21 -27.57 -1.37 31.24
N ARG A 22 -28.88 -1.52 30.99
CA ARG A 22 -29.41 -2.51 30.06
C ARG A 22 -28.93 -2.33 28.62
N HIS A 23 -28.82 -1.08 28.15
CA HIS A 23 -28.33 -0.84 26.78
C HIS A 23 -26.82 -1.06 26.67
N HIS A 24 -26.07 -0.76 27.72
CA HIS A 24 -24.65 -1.09 27.81
C HIS A 24 -24.43 -2.61 27.82
N GLU A 25 -25.20 -3.35 28.61
CA GLU A 25 -25.20 -4.82 28.62
C GLU A 25 -25.52 -5.41 27.24
N ALA A 26 -26.51 -4.87 26.52
CA ALA A 26 -26.87 -5.33 25.18
C ALA A 26 -25.73 -5.12 24.16
N LEU A 27 -25.00 -4.00 24.23
CA LEU A 27 -23.84 -3.75 23.36
C LEU A 27 -22.69 -4.71 23.67
N ASN A 28 -22.40 -4.90 24.96
CA ASN A 28 -21.36 -5.84 25.39
C ASN A 28 -21.74 -7.28 25.03
N ALA A 29 -23.02 -7.65 25.10
CA ALA A 29 -23.50 -8.95 24.65
C ALA A 29 -23.33 -9.13 23.12
N ALA A 30 -23.62 -8.10 22.33
CA ALA A 30 -23.41 -8.14 20.88
C ALA A 30 -21.91 -8.29 20.52
N LEU A 31 -21.03 -7.55 21.20
CA LEU A 31 -19.58 -7.69 21.08
C LEU A 31 -19.11 -9.08 21.48
N ASN A 32 -19.48 -9.55 22.67
CA ASN A 32 -19.08 -10.87 23.17
C ASN A 32 -19.56 -12.00 22.26
N THR A 33 -20.74 -11.86 21.66
CA THR A 33 -21.26 -12.82 20.67
C THR A 33 -20.37 -12.82 19.43
N LEU A 34 -20.03 -11.65 18.88
CA LEU A 34 -19.13 -11.55 17.74
C LEU A 34 -17.75 -12.15 18.07
N GLU A 35 -17.17 -11.83 19.23
CA GLU A 35 -15.86 -12.36 19.64
C GLU A 35 -15.86 -13.87 19.82
N ALA A 36 -16.92 -14.44 20.41
CA ALA A 36 -17.08 -15.88 20.52
C ALA A 36 -17.18 -16.55 19.13
N GLN A 37 -17.99 -15.98 18.22
CA GLN A 37 -18.13 -16.49 16.86
C GLN A 37 -16.81 -16.43 16.06
N ILE A 38 -16.01 -15.38 16.27
CA ILE A 38 -14.68 -15.26 15.65
C ILE A 38 -13.72 -16.31 16.21
N ALA A 39 -13.74 -16.55 17.52
CA ALA A 39 -12.89 -17.54 18.18
C ALA A 39 -13.16 -18.98 17.71
N ASP A 40 -14.42 -19.31 17.40
CA ASP A 40 -14.87 -20.65 17.00
C ASP A 40 -14.38 -21.12 15.61
N SER A 41 -13.47 -20.37 14.96
CA SER A 41 -12.71 -20.82 13.77
C SER A 41 -13.58 -21.31 12.59
N HIS A 42 -14.78 -20.77 12.44
CA HIS A 42 -15.68 -21.16 11.36
C HIS A 42 -15.22 -20.56 10.00
N PRO A 43 -15.22 -21.33 8.88
CA PRO A 43 -14.67 -20.91 7.59
C PRO A 43 -15.46 -19.80 6.87
N SER A 44 -16.65 -19.44 7.36
CA SER A 44 -17.44 -18.32 6.81
C SER A 44 -17.91 -17.41 7.95
N ARG A 45 -17.17 -16.31 8.17
CA ARG A 45 -17.44 -15.28 9.19
C ARG A 45 -18.37 -14.16 8.72
N ARG A 46 -18.80 -14.20 7.45
CA ARG A 46 -19.65 -13.17 6.84
C ARG A 46 -21.02 -13.01 7.53
N PRO A 47 -21.75 -14.09 7.89
CA PRO A 47 -23.01 -13.95 8.60
C PRO A 47 -22.87 -13.28 9.97
N ASP A 48 -21.74 -13.51 10.65
CA ASP A 48 -21.48 -13.00 12.00
C ASP A 48 -21.30 -11.49 12.00
N PHE A 49 -20.49 -10.95 11.07
CA PHE A 49 -20.33 -9.50 10.92
C PHE A 49 -21.64 -8.81 10.56
N ARG A 50 -22.45 -9.40 9.66
CA ARG A 50 -23.76 -8.86 9.33
C ARG A 50 -24.70 -8.86 10.53
N ALA A 51 -24.80 -9.99 11.24
CA ALA A 51 -25.64 -10.13 12.42
C ALA A 51 -25.25 -9.13 13.52
N PHE A 52 -23.95 -8.88 13.69
CA PHE A 52 -23.43 -7.88 14.61
C PHE A 52 -23.87 -6.46 14.21
N LEU A 53 -23.67 -6.04 12.96
CA LEU A 53 -24.09 -4.71 12.48
C LEU A 53 -25.60 -4.50 12.62
N ASP A 54 -26.40 -5.52 12.28
CA ASP A 54 -27.85 -5.52 12.44
C ASP A 54 -28.29 -5.49 13.91
N ALA A 55 -27.55 -6.14 14.82
CA ALA A 55 -27.81 -6.11 16.25
C ALA A 55 -27.55 -4.71 16.82
N VAL A 56 -26.39 -4.11 16.52
CA VAL A 56 -26.04 -2.76 17.00
C VAL A 56 -27.03 -1.70 16.49
N GLY A 57 -27.50 -1.83 15.25
CA GLY A 57 -28.50 -0.92 14.69
C GLY A 57 -29.87 -0.95 15.38
N ARG A 58 -30.21 -2.07 16.04
CA ARG A 58 -31.48 -2.25 16.74
C ARG A 58 -31.43 -1.80 18.21
N ILE A 59 -30.25 -1.60 18.77
CA ILE A 59 -30.08 -1.15 20.16
C ILE A 59 -30.45 0.35 20.24
N GLY A 60 -31.39 0.71 21.11
CA GLY A 60 -31.73 2.11 21.42
C GLY A 60 -30.75 2.77 22.42
N GLY A 61 -30.90 4.07 22.68
CA GLY A 61 -30.34 4.78 23.86
C GLY A 61 -28.85 4.58 24.24
N TRP A 62 -27.99 5.57 23.97
CA TRP A 62 -26.55 5.59 24.34
C TRP A 62 -26.19 6.69 25.34
N TRP A 63 -26.70 6.58 26.58
CA TRP A 63 -26.47 7.63 27.59
C TRP A 63 -25.31 7.35 28.56
N GLY A 64 -24.83 6.10 28.65
CA GLY A 64 -23.83 5.68 29.62
C GLY A 64 -22.38 6.06 29.31
N TRP A 65 -22.10 6.51 28.09
CA TRP A 65 -20.75 6.78 27.62
C TRP A 65 -20.41 8.27 27.50
N LYS A 66 -21.23 9.13 28.12
CA LYS A 66 -20.93 10.57 28.24
C LYS A 66 -19.53 10.89 28.80
N PRO A 67 -18.92 10.09 29.69
CA PRO A 67 -17.54 10.35 30.12
C PRO A 67 -16.50 10.16 29.00
N ILE A 68 -16.82 9.37 27.97
CA ILE A 68 -15.90 8.98 26.90
C ILE A 68 -16.15 9.80 25.63
N PHE A 69 -17.42 10.16 25.37
CA PHE A 69 -17.80 10.86 24.15
C PHE A 69 -18.63 12.13 24.40
N THR A 70 -18.47 13.08 23.50
CA THR A 70 -19.19 14.35 23.40
C THR A 70 -20.19 14.34 22.23
N GLY A 71 -21.15 15.27 22.22
CA GLY A 71 -22.10 15.43 21.13
C GLY A 71 -23.28 14.44 21.12
N ASN A 72 -23.95 14.30 19.97
CA ASN A 72 -25.16 13.48 19.81
C ASN A 72 -24.84 11.99 19.55
N ILE A 73 -24.17 11.37 20.53
CA ILE A 73 -23.83 9.94 20.50
C ILE A 73 -25.03 8.99 20.57
N ALA A 74 -26.22 9.51 20.90
CA ALA A 74 -27.45 8.72 20.92
C ALA A 74 -28.00 8.42 19.51
N SER A 75 -27.46 9.07 18.48
CA SER A 75 -27.88 8.88 17.09
C SER A 75 -27.53 7.47 16.58
N ASN A 76 -28.43 6.89 15.77
CA ASN A 76 -28.18 5.61 15.11
C ASN A 76 -26.93 5.64 14.24
N ASP A 77 -26.67 6.78 13.60
CA ASP A 77 -25.54 6.98 12.69
C ASP A 77 -24.19 6.86 13.41
N PHE A 78 -24.08 7.40 14.63
CA PHE A 78 -22.89 7.24 15.44
C PHE A 78 -22.68 5.78 15.85
N ARG A 79 -23.76 5.06 16.20
CA ARG A 79 -23.69 3.63 16.53
C ARG A 79 -23.20 2.78 15.39
N GLN A 80 -23.76 3.02 14.21
CA GLN A 80 -23.33 2.34 12.99
C GLN A 80 -21.88 2.67 12.68
N SER A 81 -21.46 3.93 12.83
CA SER A 81 -20.06 4.32 12.61
C SER A 81 -19.12 3.54 13.53
N LEU A 82 -19.44 3.45 14.82
CA LEU A 82 -18.64 2.68 15.78
C LEU A 82 -18.63 1.17 15.45
N ALA A 83 -19.78 0.61 15.05
CA ALA A 83 -19.89 -0.79 14.63
C ALA A 83 -19.04 -1.11 13.41
N HIS A 84 -19.11 -0.25 12.39
CA HIS A 84 -18.29 -0.35 11.18
C HIS A 84 -16.80 -0.22 11.50
N CYS A 85 -16.39 0.74 12.34
CA CYS A 85 -15.01 0.86 12.81
C CYS A 85 -14.53 -0.43 13.49
N HIS A 86 -15.33 -0.99 14.40
CA HIS A 86 -14.93 -2.19 15.12
C HIS A 86 -14.84 -3.44 14.23
N VAL A 87 -15.71 -3.57 13.23
CA VAL A 87 -15.58 -4.61 12.20
C VAL A 87 -14.30 -4.39 11.38
N ALA A 88 -14.05 -3.18 10.90
CA ALA A 88 -12.86 -2.83 10.12
C ALA A 88 -11.54 -2.95 10.90
N ALA A 89 -11.59 -2.89 12.23
CA ALA A 89 -10.44 -3.11 13.09
C ALA A 89 -9.91 -4.57 13.03
N ARG A 90 -10.57 -5.46 12.29
CA ARG A 90 -10.14 -6.86 12.07
C ARG A 90 -9.93 -7.15 10.60
N ARG A 91 -8.93 -7.97 10.29
CA ARG A 91 -8.60 -8.36 8.91
C ARG A 91 -9.78 -8.99 8.16
N ASP A 92 -10.47 -9.94 8.78
CA ASP A 92 -11.62 -10.60 8.14
C ASP A 92 -12.84 -9.69 8.06
N GLY A 93 -12.96 -8.75 8.99
CA GLY A 93 -13.99 -7.72 8.95
C GLY A 93 -13.77 -6.74 7.79
N ARG A 94 -12.52 -6.34 7.54
CA ARG A 94 -12.15 -5.58 6.33
C ARG A 94 -12.48 -6.34 5.06
N ALA A 95 -12.08 -7.61 4.97
CA ALA A 95 -12.40 -8.45 3.82
C ALA A 95 -13.93 -8.54 3.60
N TYR A 96 -14.70 -8.74 4.67
CA TYR A 96 -16.16 -8.69 4.63
C TYR A 96 -16.68 -7.35 4.08
N LEU A 97 -16.24 -6.22 4.63
CA LEU A 97 -16.73 -4.90 4.22
C LEU A 97 -16.40 -4.60 2.75
N VAL A 98 -15.23 -5.02 2.27
CA VAL A 98 -14.88 -4.88 0.85
C VAL A 98 -15.75 -5.79 -0.03
N ASP A 99 -15.90 -7.07 0.35
CA ASP A 99 -16.64 -8.04 -0.45
C ASP A 99 -18.14 -7.76 -0.53
N THR A 100 -18.70 -7.08 0.48
CA THR A 100 -20.11 -6.64 0.48
C THR A 100 -20.29 -5.23 -0.05
N ASN A 101 -19.23 -4.58 -0.55
CA ASN A 101 -19.24 -3.18 -0.96
C ASN A 101 -19.83 -2.24 0.11
N ALA A 102 -19.53 -2.51 1.38
CA ALA A 102 -20.00 -1.74 2.53
C ALA A 102 -19.10 -0.51 2.80
N GLY A 103 -18.54 0.08 1.74
CA GLY A 103 -17.82 1.35 1.79
C GLY A 103 -16.40 1.29 2.38
N TYR A 104 -15.73 0.13 2.45
CA TYR A 104 -14.31 0.08 2.82
C TYR A 104 -13.43 0.37 1.59
N PRO A 105 -12.38 1.22 1.69
CA PRO A 105 -11.90 1.91 2.89
C PRO A 105 -12.55 3.28 3.16
N VAL A 106 -13.14 3.91 2.14
CA VAL A 106 -13.54 5.33 2.14
C VAL A 106 -14.55 5.71 3.24
N GLU A 107 -15.68 5.01 3.33
CA GLU A 107 -16.68 5.27 4.37
C GLU A 107 -16.16 4.87 5.75
N THR A 108 -15.30 3.85 5.82
CA THR A 108 -14.64 3.48 7.09
C THR A 108 -13.73 4.60 7.58
N GLY A 109 -13.04 5.32 6.70
CA GLY A 109 -12.29 6.53 7.04
C GLY A 109 -13.19 7.61 7.65
N ARG A 110 -14.35 7.86 7.04
CA ARG A 110 -15.35 8.82 7.56
C ARG A 110 -15.92 8.40 8.91
N HIS A 111 -16.23 7.11 9.08
CA HIS A 111 -16.68 6.57 10.37
C HIS A 111 -15.63 6.74 11.46
N SER A 112 -14.36 6.50 11.12
CA SER A 112 -13.23 6.62 12.05
C SER A 112 -13.03 8.06 12.51
N LEU A 113 -12.99 9.02 11.57
CA LEU A 113 -12.96 10.46 11.88
C LEU A 113 -14.12 10.89 12.79
N ARG A 114 -15.33 10.42 12.51
CA ARG A 114 -16.51 10.73 13.33
C ARG A 114 -16.37 10.19 14.76
N VAL A 115 -15.91 8.95 14.92
CA VAL A 115 -15.70 8.36 16.24
C VAL A 115 -14.60 9.12 17.00
N LEU A 116 -13.48 9.39 16.33
CA LEU A 116 -12.34 10.12 16.90
C LEU A 116 -12.69 11.56 17.31
N GLY A 117 -13.47 12.27 16.49
CA GLY A 117 -13.94 13.63 16.78
C GLY A 117 -15.01 13.70 17.86
N SER A 118 -15.67 12.58 18.15
CA SER A 118 -16.65 12.51 19.23
C SER A 118 -16.03 12.19 20.59
N LEU A 119 -14.75 11.83 20.69
CA LEU A 119 -14.11 11.53 21.98
C LEU A 119 -13.99 12.78 22.85
N THR A 120 -14.10 12.63 24.17
CA THR A 120 -13.67 13.68 25.10
C THR A 120 -12.16 13.87 25.01
N PRO A 121 -11.62 15.06 25.29
CA PRO A 121 -10.17 15.28 25.33
C PRO A 121 -9.43 14.29 26.23
N GLU A 122 -10.04 13.93 27.37
CA GLU A 122 -9.48 12.97 28.33
C GLU A 122 -9.44 11.56 27.76
N ALA A 123 -10.54 11.07 27.16
CA ALA A 123 -10.57 9.74 26.55
C ALA A 123 -9.62 9.66 25.35
N ARG A 124 -9.57 10.72 24.53
CA ARG A 124 -8.65 10.81 23.42
C ARG A 124 -7.19 10.77 23.88
N ALA A 125 -6.87 11.48 24.96
CA ALA A 125 -5.55 11.44 25.57
C ALA A 125 -5.19 10.03 26.06
N VAL A 126 -6.06 9.35 26.82
CA VAL A 126 -5.79 7.97 27.27
C VAL A 126 -5.56 7.03 26.08
N MET A 127 -6.30 7.22 24.99
CA MET A 127 -6.19 6.40 23.79
C MET A 127 -4.85 6.58 23.03
N PHE A 128 -4.31 7.80 22.94
CA PHE A 128 -3.07 8.05 22.18
C PHE A 128 -1.79 8.07 23.04
N PHE A 129 -1.85 8.56 24.27
CA PHE A 129 -0.67 8.65 25.16
C PHE A 129 -0.46 7.38 25.99
N GLN A 130 -1.46 6.48 26.06
CA GLN A 130 -1.40 5.19 26.77
C GLN A 130 -0.73 5.32 28.15
N THR A 131 -1.29 6.18 29.02
CA THR A 131 -0.77 6.36 30.37
C THR A 131 -0.77 5.03 31.12
N PRO A 132 0.32 4.65 31.81
CA PRO A 132 0.42 3.36 32.49
C PRO A 132 -0.55 3.33 33.68
N ASP A 133 -1.77 2.90 33.41
CA ASP A 133 -2.72 2.42 34.41
C ASP A 133 -2.69 0.89 34.43
N VAL A 134 -2.83 0.30 35.62
CA VAL A 134 -2.75 -1.14 35.88
C VAL A 134 -3.80 -1.93 35.08
N SER A 135 -4.87 -1.26 34.64
CA SER A 135 -5.96 -1.79 33.84
C SER A 135 -5.72 -1.77 32.31
N HIS A 136 -4.70 -1.05 31.83
CA HIS A 136 -4.45 -0.81 30.40
C HIS A 136 -3.04 -1.28 30.00
N ARG A 137 -2.94 -2.51 29.49
CA ARG A 137 -1.71 -2.96 28.82
C ARG A 137 -1.71 -2.42 27.40
N VAL A 138 -0.62 -1.78 26.99
CA VAL A 138 -0.44 -1.24 25.63
C VAL A 138 -0.71 -2.31 24.56
N GLN A 139 -0.34 -3.57 24.84
CA GLN A 139 -0.59 -4.75 23.99
C GLN A 139 -2.07 -4.99 23.67
N ASP A 140 -2.95 -4.68 24.61
CA ASP A 140 -4.40 -4.90 24.45
C ASP A 140 -5.09 -3.67 23.85
N SER A 141 -4.42 -2.52 23.88
CA SER A 141 -4.96 -1.22 23.46
C SER A 141 -4.61 -0.85 22.02
N VAL A 142 -3.45 -1.28 21.52
CA VAL A 142 -2.96 -0.94 20.17
C VAL A 142 -2.65 -2.22 19.41
N THR A 143 -3.15 -2.32 18.19
CA THR A 143 -2.81 -3.42 17.29
C THR A 143 -2.48 -2.86 15.93
N MET A 144 -1.33 -3.27 15.39
CA MET A 144 -0.87 -2.92 14.06
C MET A 144 -0.87 -4.17 13.18
N PHE A 145 -1.35 -4.01 11.96
CA PHE A 145 -1.44 -5.07 10.96
C PHE A 145 -0.28 -4.98 9.95
N ASP A 146 -0.06 -6.04 9.18
CA ASP A 146 0.96 -6.08 8.14
C ASP A 146 0.66 -5.17 6.94
N ASP A 147 -0.59 -4.76 6.76
CA ASP A 147 -1.03 -3.70 5.83
C ASP A 147 -0.79 -2.28 6.36
N GLY A 148 -0.13 -2.13 7.51
CA GLY A 148 0.15 -0.83 8.13
C GLY A 148 -1.01 -0.24 8.92
N LEU A 149 -2.20 -0.86 8.89
CA LEU A 149 -3.34 -0.35 9.62
C LEU A 149 -3.09 -0.42 11.13
N ILE A 150 -3.23 0.71 11.80
CA ILE A 150 -3.22 0.79 13.27
C ILE A 150 -4.67 0.79 13.75
N THR A 151 -4.95 0.02 14.80
CA THR A 151 -6.25 0.03 15.47
C THR A 151 -6.06 0.34 16.94
N LEU A 152 -6.91 1.22 17.46
CA LEU A 152 -6.90 1.67 18.84
C LEU A 152 -8.17 1.22 19.54
N ARG A 153 -8.00 0.70 20.76
CA ARG A 153 -9.10 0.40 21.67
C ARG A 153 -9.58 1.69 22.33
N ILE A 154 -10.90 1.90 22.34
CA ILE A 154 -11.50 3.02 23.05
C ILE A 154 -11.40 2.78 24.56
N PRO A 155 -10.87 3.73 25.35
CA PRO A 155 -10.68 3.56 26.79
C PRO A 155 -11.94 3.14 27.53
N GLY A 156 -11.80 2.21 28.47
CA GLY A 156 -12.93 1.68 29.25
C GLY A 156 -13.92 0.80 28.48
N THR A 157 -13.62 0.42 27.23
CA THR A 157 -14.51 -0.42 26.40
C THR A 157 -13.70 -1.44 25.58
N ASP A 158 -14.35 -2.43 24.97
CA ASP A 158 -13.70 -3.35 24.01
C ASP A 158 -13.82 -2.88 22.54
N TRP A 159 -14.42 -1.71 22.32
CA TRP A 159 -14.58 -1.16 20.98
C TRP A 159 -13.25 -0.69 20.41
N ARG A 160 -13.11 -0.79 19.10
CA ARG A 160 -11.87 -0.48 18.38
C ARG A 160 -12.13 0.44 17.21
N VAL A 161 -11.19 1.34 16.97
CA VAL A 161 -11.21 2.31 15.87
C VAL A 161 -9.98 2.10 15.02
N PRO A 162 -10.13 1.84 13.71
CA PRO A 162 -9.02 1.81 12.78
C PRO A 162 -8.60 3.25 12.44
N LEU A 163 -7.31 3.53 12.49
CA LEU A 163 -6.74 4.77 12.00
C LEU A 163 -6.53 4.63 10.49
N MET A 164 -7.58 4.99 9.74
CA MET A 164 -7.52 5.03 8.27
C MET A 164 -6.64 6.20 7.80
N PRO A 165 -6.10 6.19 6.58
CA PRO A 165 -5.29 7.29 6.05
C PRO A 165 -5.93 8.68 6.22
N GLU A 166 -7.26 8.79 6.07
CA GLU A 166 -8.01 10.04 6.31
C GLU A 166 -7.86 10.59 7.73
N CYS A 167 -7.63 9.73 8.71
CA CYS A 167 -7.44 10.12 10.10
C CYS A 167 -6.14 10.90 10.31
N PHE A 168 -5.18 10.84 9.39
CA PHE A 168 -3.92 11.59 9.46
C PHE A 168 -3.94 12.90 8.65
N SER A 169 -5.13 13.36 8.27
CA SER A 169 -5.33 14.66 7.62
C SER A 169 -5.80 15.74 8.60
N ASP A 170 -5.87 16.98 8.14
CA ASP A 170 -6.43 18.11 8.90
C ASP A 170 -7.97 18.09 9.00
N ALA A 171 -8.61 16.96 8.67
CA ALA A 171 -10.05 16.78 8.79
C ALA A 171 -10.50 16.85 10.26
N GLU A 172 -11.76 17.25 10.48
CA GLU A 172 -12.36 17.26 11.81
C GLU A 172 -12.32 15.87 12.46
N GLY A 173 -11.77 15.79 13.68
CA GLY A 173 -11.54 14.54 14.39
C GLY A 173 -10.23 13.82 14.04
N GLY A 174 -9.46 14.32 13.07
CA GLY A 174 -8.15 13.81 12.67
C GLY A 174 -7.12 13.79 13.80
N VAL A 175 -6.12 12.95 13.65
CA VAL A 175 -4.97 12.76 14.56
C VAL A 175 -4.03 13.95 14.40
N THR A 176 -3.78 14.64 15.50
CA THR A 176 -2.85 15.78 15.52
C THR A 176 -1.40 15.32 15.37
N ASN A 177 -0.51 16.22 14.94
CA ASN A 177 0.93 15.93 14.88
C ASN A 177 1.49 15.42 16.21
N HIS A 178 1.06 16.00 17.32
CA HIS A 178 1.49 15.57 18.65
C HIS A 178 1.00 14.16 18.99
N GLU A 179 -0.27 13.84 18.72
CA GLU A 179 -0.80 12.49 18.93
C GLU A 179 -0.11 11.45 18.03
N ARG A 180 0.20 11.83 16.79
CA ARG A 180 0.95 11.00 15.85
C ARG A 180 2.35 10.69 16.37
N GLU A 181 3.10 11.70 16.81
CA GLU A 181 4.44 11.51 17.37
C GLU A 181 4.44 10.54 18.56
N GLN A 182 3.43 10.65 19.42
CA GLN A 182 3.28 9.81 20.61
C GLN A 182 2.89 8.38 20.23
N LEU A 183 1.91 8.23 19.32
CA LEU A 183 1.49 6.94 18.80
C LEU A 183 2.67 6.15 18.23
N PHE A 184 3.46 6.75 17.34
CA PHE A 184 4.63 6.09 16.74
C PHE A 184 5.80 5.92 17.72
N GLY A 185 5.80 6.67 18.83
CA GLY A 185 6.71 6.46 19.96
C GLY A 185 6.33 5.29 20.87
N LEU A 186 5.10 4.76 20.75
CA LEU A 186 4.64 3.65 21.58
C LEU A 186 5.44 2.38 21.30
N ARG A 187 5.67 1.62 22.37
CA ARG A 187 6.32 0.31 22.35
C ARG A 187 5.33 -0.75 22.82
N PRO A 188 4.42 -1.21 21.94
CA PRO A 188 3.32 -2.05 22.38
C PRO A 188 3.79 -3.45 22.73
N ASP A 189 4.83 -4.00 22.11
CA ASP A 189 5.22 -5.39 22.32
C ASP A 189 6.22 -5.59 23.47
N VAL A 190 6.44 -6.86 23.85
CA VAL A 190 7.47 -7.22 24.86
C VAL A 190 8.90 -7.04 24.33
N SER A 191 9.09 -6.93 23.02
CA SER A 191 10.40 -6.72 22.41
C SER A 191 10.89 -5.29 22.59
N GLY A 192 9.99 -4.37 22.94
CA GLY A 192 10.28 -2.97 23.17
C GLY A 192 10.46 -2.20 21.87
N GLN A 193 10.01 -2.74 20.73
CA GLN A 193 10.07 -2.05 19.44
C GLN A 193 8.98 -0.99 19.33
N THR A 194 9.28 0.10 18.63
CA THR A 194 8.27 1.11 18.29
C THR A 194 7.33 0.58 17.21
N LEU A 195 6.15 1.20 17.04
CA LEU A 195 5.24 0.85 15.93
C LEU A 195 5.95 0.93 14.57
N ASP A 196 6.75 1.97 14.33
CA ASP A 196 7.55 2.11 13.10
C ASP A 196 8.49 0.92 12.89
N ALA A 197 9.24 0.54 13.94
CA ALA A 197 10.18 -0.57 13.86
C ALA A 197 9.46 -1.91 13.64
N MET A 198 8.32 -2.11 14.31
CA MET A 198 7.48 -3.30 14.10
C MET A 198 6.94 -3.37 12.68
N TYR A 199 6.58 -2.24 12.06
CA TYR A 199 6.03 -2.19 10.71
C TYR A 199 7.09 -2.57 9.68
N VAL A 200 8.27 -1.97 9.81
CA VAL A 200 9.44 -2.29 8.99
C VAL A 200 9.81 -3.77 9.14
N ALA A 201 9.89 -4.28 10.37
CA ALA A 201 10.23 -5.68 10.63
C ALA A 201 9.17 -6.65 10.05
N THR A 202 7.89 -6.31 10.17
CA THR A 202 6.79 -7.12 9.63
C THR A 202 6.87 -7.18 8.11
N ARG A 203 7.13 -6.06 7.44
CA ARG A 203 7.26 -5.99 5.97
C ARG A 203 8.50 -6.73 5.46
N ALA A 204 9.63 -6.59 6.15
CA ALA A 204 10.86 -7.30 5.80
C ALA A 204 10.75 -8.83 5.97
N GLY A 205 9.89 -9.30 6.86
CA GLY A 205 9.67 -10.72 7.15
C GLY A 205 8.60 -11.42 6.30
N LEU A 206 7.99 -10.75 5.32
CA LEU A 206 6.91 -11.34 4.53
C LEU A 206 7.42 -12.45 3.60
N SER A 207 6.69 -13.57 3.56
CA SER A 207 6.90 -14.55 2.49
C SER A 207 6.48 -13.96 1.13
N PRO A 208 7.04 -14.43 0.00
CA PRO A 208 6.64 -13.94 -1.33
C PRO A 208 5.13 -14.03 -1.60
N GLU A 209 4.47 -15.13 -1.19
CA GLU A 209 3.02 -15.30 -1.34
C GLU A 209 2.24 -14.29 -0.50
N ARG A 210 2.66 -14.06 0.75
CA ARG A 210 2.03 -13.09 1.64
C ARG A 210 2.22 -11.66 1.12
N ALA A 211 3.41 -11.31 0.65
CA ALA A 211 3.71 -10.02 0.06
C ALA A 211 2.90 -9.76 -1.21
N ARG A 212 2.76 -10.75 -2.10
CA ARG A 212 1.87 -10.62 -3.28
C ARG A 212 0.43 -10.37 -2.88
N SER A 213 -0.09 -11.16 -1.93
CA SER A 213 -1.45 -10.97 -1.40
C SER A 213 -1.65 -9.61 -0.75
N LEU A 214 -0.61 -9.08 -0.10
CA LEU A 214 -0.64 -7.77 0.53
C LEU A 214 -0.57 -6.63 -0.49
N SER A 215 0.28 -6.75 -1.51
CA SER A 215 0.32 -5.83 -2.64
C SER A 215 -1.03 -5.82 -3.37
N ASP A 216 -1.64 -6.97 -3.66
CA ASP A 216 -3.00 -7.09 -4.19
C ASP A 216 -4.04 -6.38 -3.30
N TRP A 217 -3.90 -6.49 -1.98
CA TRP A 217 -4.77 -5.81 -1.03
C TRP A 217 -4.66 -4.29 -1.15
N HIS A 218 -3.45 -3.74 -1.18
CA HIS A 218 -3.22 -2.30 -1.38
C HIS A 218 -3.72 -1.82 -2.75
N VAL A 219 -3.53 -2.60 -3.82
CA VAL A 219 -4.12 -2.30 -5.14
C VAL A 219 -5.64 -2.17 -5.04
N LYS A 220 -6.31 -3.10 -4.34
CA LYS A 220 -7.77 -3.05 -4.12
C LYS A 220 -8.20 -1.81 -3.33
N GLN A 221 -7.41 -1.37 -2.35
CA GLN A 221 -7.68 -0.13 -1.61
C GLN A 221 -7.49 1.11 -2.50
N GLY A 222 -6.40 1.16 -3.25
CA GLY A 222 -6.12 2.24 -4.19
C GLY A 222 -7.22 2.38 -5.25
N ASP A 223 -7.73 1.26 -5.76
CA ASP A 223 -8.91 1.21 -6.65
C ASP A 223 -10.14 1.89 -6.03
N ALA A 224 -10.45 1.55 -4.78
CA ALA A 224 -11.60 2.11 -4.09
C ALA A 224 -11.45 3.61 -3.83
N TYR A 225 -10.24 4.08 -3.46
CA TYR A 225 -9.94 5.50 -3.32
C TYR A 225 -9.99 6.25 -4.64
N ALA A 226 -9.45 5.67 -5.71
CA ALA A 226 -9.51 6.22 -7.06
C ALA A 226 -10.96 6.39 -7.53
N ALA A 227 -11.81 5.38 -7.32
CA ALA A 227 -13.23 5.44 -7.64
C ALA A 227 -13.99 6.52 -6.84
N ALA A 228 -13.50 6.87 -5.64
CA ALA A 228 -14.03 7.94 -4.82
C ALA A 228 -13.36 9.31 -5.06
N HIS A 229 -12.54 9.45 -6.12
CA HIS A 229 -11.81 10.67 -6.45
C HIS A 229 -10.92 11.17 -5.30
N ARG A 230 -10.25 10.23 -4.60
CA ARG A 230 -9.26 10.51 -3.55
C ARG A 230 -7.85 10.20 -4.07
N ASP A 231 -7.38 10.98 -5.05
CA ASP A 231 -6.13 10.71 -5.78
C ASP A 231 -4.89 10.59 -4.87
N THR A 232 -4.79 11.41 -3.82
CA THR A 232 -3.70 11.32 -2.81
C THR A 232 -3.69 9.96 -2.12
N LEU A 233 -4.85 9.52 -1.62
CA LEU A 233 -4.95 8.23 -0.93
C LEU A 233 -4.79 7.05 -1.89
N ALA A 234 -5.33 7.16 -3.10
CA ALA A 234 -5.11 6.15 -4.13
C ALA A 234 -3.62 5.99 -4.46
N THR A 235 -2.91 7.11 -4.61
CA THR A 235 -1.46 7.11 -4.85
C THR A 235 -0.71 6.47 -3.69
N LEU A 236 -1.03 6.79 -2.44
CA LEU A 236 -0.40 6.18 -1.25
C LEU A 236 -0.49 4.65 -1.25
N GLU A 237 -1.68 4.13 -1.57
CA GLU A 237 -1.93 2.70 -1.64
C GLU A 237 -1.16 2.05 -2.81
N PHE A 238 -1.12 2.69 -3.99
CA PHE A 238 -0.35 2.15 -5.12
C PHE A 238 1.17 2.20 -4.87
N VAL A 239 1.68 3.24 -4.20
CA VAL A 239 3.10 3.32 -3.78
C VAL A 239 3.41 2.19 -2.80
N SER A 240 2.55 1.95 -1.81
CA SER A 240 2.70 0.83 -0.87
C SER A 240 2.69 -0.52 -1.60
N ALA A 241 1.79 -0.69 -2.58
CA ALA A 241 1.74 -1.89 -3.39
C ALA A 241 3.02 -2.10 -4.22
N CYS A 242 3.63 -1.02 -4.73
CA CYS A 242 4.93 -1.05 -5.41
C CYS A 242 6.04 -1.51 -4.46
N GLU A 243 6.18 -0.86 -3.30
CA GLU A 243 7.21 -1.16 -2.29
C GLU A 243 7.16 -2.64 -1.90
N ILE A 244 5.97 -3.15 -1.59
CA ILE A 244 5.77 -4.56 -1.20
C ILE A 244 6.14 -5.51 -2.34
N ALA A 245 5.76 -5.18 -3.59
CA ALA A 245 6.09 -6.01 -4.74
C ALA A 245 7.60 -6.02 -5.03
N LEU A 246 8.27 -4.87 -4.93
CA LEU A 246 9.72 -4.76 -5.09
C LEU A 246 10.48 -5.54 -4.02
N ASN A 247 10.01 -5.53 -2.77
CA ASN A 247 10.63 -6.28 -1.66
C ASN A 247 10.69 -7.80 -1.88
N VAL A 248 9.84 -8.34 -2.76
CA VAL A 248 9.82 -9.77 -3.12
C VAL A 248 10.12 -10.02 -4.59
N ASP A 249 10.76 -9.05 -5.24
CA ASP A 249 11.20 -9.11 -6.63
C ASP A 249 10.05 -9.42 -7.62
N ASP A 250 8.80 -9.03 -7.30
CA ASP A 250 7.64 -9.16 -8.18
C ASP A 250 7.46 -7.90 -9.03
N TRP A 251 8.40 -7.67 -9.94
CA TRP A 251 8.51 -6.38 -10.62
C TRP A 251 7.40 -6.11 -11.62
N PHE A 252 6.78 -7.14 -12.20
CA PHE A 252 5.61 -6.96 -13.06
C PHE A 252 4.48 -6.30 -12.30
N ARG A 253 4.24 -6.79 -11.09
CA ARG A 253 3.29 -6.20 -10.15
C ARG A 253 3.73 -4.80 -9.73
N ALA A 254 5.02 -4.61 -9.42
CA ALA A 254 5.55 -3.29 -9.05
C ALA A 254 5.35 -2.25 -10.17
N VAL A 255 5.66 -2.58 -11.42
CA VAL A 255 5.48 -1.70 -12.58
C VAL A 255 3.99 -1.45 -12.85
N SER A 256 3.15 -2.47 -12.76
CA SER A 256 1.69 -2.29 -12.87
C SER A 256 1.15 -1.32 -11.81
N CYS A 257 1.61 -1.47 -10.55
CA CYS A 257 1.27 -0.54 -9.48
C CYS A 257 1.84 0.86 -9.73
N LEU A 258 3.06 0.96 -10.30
CA LEU A 258 3.70 2.22 -10.63
C LEU A 258 2.90 3.01 -11.68
N GLU A 259 2.41 2.35 -12.73
CA GLU A 259 1.58 3.00 -13.75
C GLU A 259 0.34 3.63 -13.12
N ARG A 260 -0.30 2.91 -12.18
CA ARG A 260 -1.45 3.40 -11.45
C ARG A 260 -1.08 4.55 -10.51
N ALA A 261 0.04 4.43 -9.79
CA ALA A 261 0.55 5.51 -8.94
C ALA A 261 0.80 6.79 -9.76
N LYS A 262 1.51 6.70 -10.90
CA LYS A 262 1.76 7.83 -11.81
C LYS A 262 0.45 8.49 -12.27
N GLN A 263 -0.55 7.71 -12.66
CA GLN A 263 -1.85 8.22 -13.12
C GLN A 263 -2.59 9.08 -12.07
N HIS A 264 -2.42 8.76 -10.79
CA HIS A 264 -3.06 9.49 -9.69
C HIS A 264 -2.15 10.58 -9.10
N LEU A 265 -0.84 10.39 -9.14
CA LEU A 265 0.17 11.37 -8.72
C LEU A 265 0.02 12.68 -9.50
N VAL A 266 -0.18 12.60 -10.83
CA VAL A 266 -0.40 13.79 -11.68
C VAL A 266 -1.71 14.54 -11.36
N ARG A 267 -2.61 13.91 -10.60
CA ARG A 267 -3.92 14.46 -10.21
C ARG A 267 -3.91 15.02 -8.78
N CYS A 268 -2.96 14.63 -7.93
CA CYS A 268 -2.86 15.03 -6.53
C CYS A 268 -2.90 16.57 -6.37
N GLU A 269 -3.75 17.05 -5.46
CA GLU A 269 -3.91 18.49 -5.18
C GLU A 269 -2.75 19.06 -4.37
N ASP A 270 -2.22 18.27 -3.42
CA ASP A 270 -1.08 18.63 -2.59
C ASP A 270 0.24 18.32 -3.33
N LEU A 271 0.91 19.37 -3.82
CA LEU A 271 2.16 19.27 -4.57
C LEU A 271 3.35 18.86 -3.71
N GLU A 272 3.37 19.25 -2.43
CA GLU A 272 4.46 18.88 -1.53
C GLU A 272 4.38 17.39 -1.21
N TRP A 273 3.16 16.89 -0.99
CA TRP A 273 2.92 15.47 -0.85
C TRP A 273 3.29 14.69 -2.12
N ALA A 274 2.87 15.18 -3.30
CA ALA A 274 3.21 14.56 -4.57
C ALA A 274 4.73 14.53 -4.82
N GLU A 275 5.46 15.58 -4.44
CA GLU A 275 6.92 15.59 -4.50
C GLU A 275 7.54 14.51 -3.59
N VAL A 276 7.06 14.36 -2.35
CA VAL A 276 7.58 13.38 -1.39
C VAL A 276 7.34 11.95 -1.87
N GLU A 277 6.11 11.61 -2.24
CA GLU A 277 5.77 10.24 -2.69
C GLU A 277 6.38 9.93 -4.06
N GLY A 278 6.48 10.93 -4.92
CA GLY A 278 7.20 10.84 -6.17
C GLY A 278 8.68 10.54 -5.98
N ALA A 279 9.35 11.26 -5.08
CA ALA A 279 10.74 10.99 -4.71
C ALA A 279 10.90 9.57 -4.15
N CYS A 280 9.96 9.13 -3.31
CA CYS A 280 9.95 7.77 -2.78
C CYS A 280 9.92 6.71 -3.91
N LEU A 281 9.05 6.89 -4.92
CA LEU A 281 9.01 6.01 -6.08
C LEU A 281 10.36 6.01 -6.83
N VAL A 282 10.92 7.20 -7.10
CA VAL A 282 12.24 7.32 -7.74
C VAL A 282 13.30 6.54 -6.97
N ASP A 283 13.40 6.76 -5.66
CA ASP A 283 14.41 6.13 -4.80
C ASP A 283 14.25 4.60 -4.74
N MET A 284 13.01 4.09 -4.66
CA MET A 284 12.74 2.65 -4.66
C MET A 284 13.21 1.97 -5.96
N PHE A 285 12.90 2.55 -7.12
CA PHE A 285 13.32 1.97 -8.40
C PHE A 285 14.82 2.13 -8.64
N ASP A 286 15.42 3.26 -8.26
CA ASP A 286 16.88 3.46 -8.33
C ASP A 286 17.62 2.46 -7.43
N ALA A 287 17.12 2.17 -6.23
CA ALA A 287 17.70 1.19 -5.31
C ALA A 287 17.66 -0.24 -5.88
N CYS A 288 16.62 -0.58 -6.64
CA CYS A 288 16.55 -1.84 -7.39
C CYS A 288 17.41 -1.84 -8.68
N GLY A 289 18.10 -0.74 -8.99
CA GLY A 289 18.90 -0.57 -10.19
C GLY A 289 18.10 -0.26 -11.46
N LEU A 290 16.79 -0.07 -11.35
CA LEU A 290 15.85 0.27 -12.42
C LEU A 290 15.86 1.78 -12.68
N ARG A 291 16.98 2.23 -13.23
CA ARG A 291 17.34 3.64 -13.42
C ARG A 291 16.50 4.36 -14.46
N LEU A 292 16.12 3.69 -15.55
CA LEU A 292 15.25 4.29 -16.56
C LEU A 292 13.82 4.43 -16.05
N THR A 293 13.31 3.44 -15.31
CA THR A 293 12.00 3.53 -14.66
C THR A 293 11.99 4.65 -13.62
N ALA A 294 13.04 4.79 -12.79
CA ALA A 294 13.18 5.92 -11.88
C ALA A 294 13.24 7.27 -12.63
N GLY A 295 13.97 7.33 -13.76
CA GLY A 295 14.04 8.51 -14.62
C GLY A 295 12.69 8.90 -15.23
N GLU A 296 11.85 7.92 -15.60
CA GLU A 296 10.50 8.17 -16.09
C GLU A 296 9.60 8.78 -15.01
N VAL A 297 9.65 8.25 -13.78
CA VAL A 297 8.91 8.81 -12.64
C VAL A 297 9.36 10.24 -12.35
N ALA A 298 10.66 10.49 -12.34
CA ALA A 298 11.22 11.83 -12.16
C ALA A 298 10.72 12.79 -13.26
N LEU A 299 10.66 12.35 -14.52
CA LEU A 299 10.14 13.17 -15.61
C LEU A 299 8.65 13.50 -15.44
N VAL A 300 7.82 12.52 -15.06
CA VAL A 300 6.39 12.73 -14.77
C VAL A 300 6.20 13.73 -13.63
N LEU A 301 7.00 13.63 -12.58
CA LEU A 301 7.00 14.58 -11.46
C LEU A 301 7.40 15.98 -11.88
N ALA A 302 8.50 16.11 -12.63
CA ALA A 302 8.97 17.40 -13.10
C ALA A 302 7.90 18.14 -13.90
N LEU A 303 7.19 17.42 -14.78
CA LEU A 303 6.09 18.00 -15.58
C LEU A 303 4.88 18.34 -14.72
N THR A 304 4.48 17.46 -13.80
CA THR A 304 3.36 17.72 -12.87
C THR A 304 3.61 18.96 -12.02
N LEU A 305 4.81 19.10 -11.47
CA LEU A 305 5.20 20.22 -10.63
C LEU A 305 5.40 21.52 -11.43
N HIS A 306 5.82 21.40 -12.69
CA HIS A 306 5.94 22.55 -13.61
C HIS A 306 4.57 23.14 -13.96
N ASP A 307 3.64 22.29 -14.39
CA ASP A 307 2.30 22.69 -14.86
C ASP A 307 1.46 23.35 -13.75
N ARG A 308 1.71 22.99 -12.49
CA ARG A 308 0.93 23.47 -11.33
C ARG A 308 1.58 24.62 -10.55
N HIS A 309 2.63 25.25 -11.12
CA HIS A 309 3.28 26.47 -10.63
C HIS A 309 3.56 26.51 -9.12
N GLY A 310 4.56 25.73 -8.65
CA GLY A 310 4.93 25.76 -7.21
C GLY A 310 6.40 25.58 -6.84
N CYS A 311 7.17 24.76 -7.56
CA CYS A 311 8.48 24.30 -7.05
C CYS A 311 9.59 24.28 -8.13
N ALA A 312 10.13 25.45 -8.53
CA ALA A 312 11.18 25.52 -9.56
C ALA A 312 12.43 24.67 -9.23
N SER A 313 12.81 24.61 -7.95
CA SER A 313 13.92 23.77 -7.47
C SER A 313 13.64 22.27 -7.66
N ALA A 314 12.44 21.82 -7.27
CA ALA A 314 12.03 20.42 -7.43
C ALA A 314 11.93 20.03 -8.91
N VAL A 315 11.35 20.90 -9.74
CA VAL A 315 11.27 20.70 -11.20
C VAL A 315 12.66 20.53 -11.81
N SER A 316 13.62 21.41 -11.48
CA SER A 316 15.01 21.28 -11.96
C SER A 316 15.62 19.97 -11.50
N ARG A 317 15.52 19.66 -10.20
CA ARG A 317 16.07 18.44 -9.60
C ARG A 317 15.59 17.18 -10.31
N PHE A 318 14.28 17.02 -10.50
CA PHE A 318 13.73 15.84 -11.16
C PHE A 318 13.99 15.83 -12.67
N SER A 319 14.03 16.99 -13.33
CA SER A 319 14.40 17.09 -14.75
C SER A 319 15.85 16.68 -14.99
N ASP A 320 16.77 17.13 -14.13
CA ASP A 320 18.19 16.80 -14.22
C ASP A 320 18.44 15.32 -13.90
N LEU A 321 17.72 14.78 -12.91
CA LEU A 321 17.74 13.35 -12.61
C LEU A 321 17.25 12.52 -13.80
N ALA A 322 16.07 12.83 -14.35
CA ALA A 322 15.54 12.16 -15.54
C ALA A 322 16.57 12.23 -16.68
N ARG A 323 17.10 13.43 -16.97
CA ARG A 323 18.11 13.62 -18.02
C ARG A 323 19.33 12.72 -17.80
N SER A 324 19.91 12.73 -16.62
CA SER A 324 21.06 11.88 -16.28
C SER A 324 20.76 10.40 -16.53
N ARG A 325 19.58 9.91 -16.15
CA ARG A 325 19.20 8.49 -16.30
C ARG A 325 19.00 8.08 -17.76
N TYR A 326 18.37 8.94 -18.56
CA TYR A 326 18.20 8.70 -20.00
C TYR A 326 19.53 8.82 -20.77
N GLU A 327 20.39 9.79 -20.43
CA GLU A 327 21.72 9.96 -21.03
C GLU A 327 22.64 8.77 -20.74
N GLU A 328 22.61 8.22 -19.52
CA GLU A 328 23.33 6.99 -19.16
C GLU A 328 22.96 5.81 -20.07
N ALA A 329 21.71 5.74 -20.51
CA ALA A 329 21.21 4.73 -21.44
C ALA A 329 21.33 5.13 -22.93
N GLN A 330 21.89 6.31 -23.23
CA GLN A 330 21.99 6.88 -24.57
C GLN A 330 20.63 7.04 -25.27
N LEU A 331 19.60 7.38 -24.48
CA LEU A 331 18.25 7.61 -24.95
C LEU A 331 17.90 9.11 -24.91
N PRO A 332 17.05 9.61 -25.82
CA PRO A 332 16.51 10.96 -25.70
C PRO A 332 15.56 11.04 -24.48
N VAL A 333 15.58 12.17 -23.78
CA VAL A 333 14.62 12.46 -22.70
C VAL A 333 13.25 12.72 -23.32
N SER A 334 12.29 11.84 -23.06
CA SER A 334 10.92 11.98 -23.56
C SER A 334 9.94 11.19 -22.69
N LEU A 335 8.73 11.73 -22.49
CA LEU A 335 7.61 10.96 -21.95
C LEU A 335 7.06 9.95 -22.97
N THR A 336 7.15 10.28 -24.25
CA THR A 336 6.76 9.35 -25.32
C THR A 336 7.95 8.49 -25.68
N TRP A 337 7.80 7.19 -25.54
CA TRP A 337 8.87 6.25 -25.81
C TRP A 337 9.21 6.24 -27.30
N ASP A 338 10.45 6.59 -27.64
CA ASP A 338 11.01 6.29 -28.97
C ASP A 338 11.28 4.79 -29.04
N SER A 339 10.28 4.05 -29.51
CA SER A 339 10.34 2.60 -29.64
C SER A 339 11.52 2.15 -30.50
N VAL A 340 11.98 2.97 -31.46
CA VAL A 340 13.14 2.64 -32.29
C VAL A 340 14.44 2.76 -31.48
N ALA A 341 14.61 3.83 -30.71
CA ALA A 341 15.77 4.03 -29.85
C ALA A 341 15.85 2.96 -28.74
N VAL A 342 14.72 2.67 -28.08
CA VAL A 342 14.65 1.64 -27.03
C VAL A 342 14.97 0.26 -27.59
N ASN A 343 14.35 -0.16 -28.71
CA ASN A 343 14.65 -1.45 -29.33
C ASN A 343 16.11 -1.55 -29.79
N ARG A 344 16.70 -0.45 -30.28
CA ARG A 344 18.13 -0.40 -30.59
C ARG A 344 18.98 -0.63 -29.34
N GLY A 345 18.66 0.05 -28.24
CA GLY A 345 19.34 -0.13 -26.96
C GLY A 345 19.29 -1.58 -26.45
N ILE A 346 18.12 -2.21 -26.52
CA ILE A 346 17.93 -3.63 -26.14
C ILE A 346 18.87 -4.52 -26.95
N ARG A 347 18.87 -4.39 -28.27
CA ARG A 347 19.70 -5.20 -29.17
C ARG A 347 21.19 -4.98 -28.91
N GLU A 348 21.63 -3.75 -28.68
CA GLU A 348 23.03 -3.46 -28.38
C GLU A 348 23.47 -4.05 -27.04
N VAL A 349 22.64 -3.96 -25.99
CA VAL A 349 22.98 -4.58 -24.69
C VAL A 349 23.10 -6.10 -24.81
N ILE A 350 22.14 -6.75 -25.47
CA ILE A 350 22.16 -8.21 -25.65
C ILE A 350 23.34 -8.64 -26.52
N TRP A 351 23.60 -7.95 -27.62
CA TRP A 351 24.74 -8.24 -28.48
C TRP A 351 26.07 -8.17 -27.72
N HIS A 352 26.25 -7.13 -26.91
CA HIS A 352 27.45 -6.98 -26.07
C HIS A 352 27.53 -7.98 -24.91
N GLN A 353 26.45 -8.69 -24.59
CA GLN A 353 26.39 -9.66 -23.50
C GLN A 353 26.08 -11.08 -24.00
N GLN A 354 26.19 -11.33 -25.31
CA GLN A 354 25.81 -12.60 -25.93
C GLN A 354 26.52 -13.80 -25.30
N ASP A 355 27.82 -13.68 -25.05
CA ASP A 355 28.62 -14.75 -24.43
C ASP A 355 28.13 -15.04 -23.00
N ALA A 356 27.85 -14.01 -22.20
CA ALA A 356 27.34 -14.17 -20.84
C ALA A 356 25.93 -14.77 -20.84
N LEU A 357 25.05 -14.29 -21.72
CA LEU A 357 23.68 -14.77 -21.87
C LEU A 357 23.61 -16.25 -22.29
N GLY A 358 24.59 -16.73 -23.08
CA GLY A 358 24.66 -18.13 -23.52
C GLY A 358 25.45 -19.06 -22.59
N ALA A 359 26.43 -18.56 -21.82
CA ALA A 359 27.27 -19.40 -20.96
C ALA A 359 26.68 -19.67 -19.56
N GLY A 360 25.71 -18.88 -19.12
CA GLY A 360 25.10 -19.00 -17.79
C GLY A 360 23.94 -18.04 -17.54
N GLY A 361 23.85 -16.95 -18.30
CA GLY A 361 22.83 -15.93 -18.18
C GLY A 361 23.34 -14.65 -17.51
N LEU A 362 22.49 -13.62 -17.50
CA LEU A 362 22.69 -12.41 -16.70
C LEU A 362 21.80 -12.49 -15.47
N SER A 363 22.41 -12.44 -14.29
CA SER A 363 21.66 -12.39 -13.03
C SER A 363 21.11 -10.98 -12.78
N PHE A 364 19.84 -10.92 -12.40
CA PHE A 364 19.18 -9.71 -11.92
C PHE A 364 18.27 -10.07 -10.76
N LEU A 365 18.70 -9.71 -9.54
CA LEU A 365 18.04 -10.06 -8.28
C LEU A 365 17.75 -11.57 -8.23
N THR A 366 16.49 -12.00 -8.09
CA THR A 366 16.10 -13.43 -8.06
C THR A 366 15.94 -14.09 -9.42
N TYR A 367 16.31 -13.40 -10.51
CA TYR A 367 16.07 -13.88 -11.86
C TYR A 367 17.35 -14.06 -12.65
N LEU A 368 17.26 -15.01 -13.58
CA LEU A 368 18.33 -15.36 -14.49
C LEU A 368 17.84 -15.14 -15.93
N ILE A 369 18.44 -14.18 -16.62
CA ILE A 369 18.11 -13.86 -18.01
C ILE A 369 19.00 -14.70 -18.92
N GLN A 370 18.41 -15.53 -19.77
CA GLN A 370 19.13 -16.47 -20.64
C GLN A 370 18.79 -16.28 -22.11
N MET A 371 19.74 -16.66 -22.95
CA MET A 371 19.57 -16.72 -24.40
C MET A 371 20.29 -17.95 -24.96
N ASP A 372 19.52 -18.91 -25.45
CA ASP A 372 20.05 -20.15 -26.01
C ASP A 372 20.35 -19.96 -27.50
N ASP A 373 21.60 -20.18 -27.93
CA ASP A 373 22.04 -20.17 -29.33
C ASP A 373 21.62 -18.93 -30.15
N ALA A 374 21.39 -17.79 -29.47
CA ALA A 374 20.82 -16.58 -30.08
C ALA A 374 19.54 -16.85 -30.90
N ARG A 375 18.67 -17.72 -30.40
CA ARG A 375 17.40 -18.10 -31.02
C ARG A 375 16.24 -17.92 -30.07
N ASP A 376 15.10 -17.57 -30.66
CA ASP A 376 13.81 -17.64 -29.99
C ASP A 376 13.53 -19.11 -29.61
N PRO A 377 13.30 -19.42 -28.33
CA PRO A 377 13.14 -20.80 -27.86
C PRO A 377 11.81 -21.46 -28.28
N ILE A 378 10.88 -20.70 -28.88
CA ILE A 378 9.58 -21.18 -29.33
C ILE A 378 9.53 -21.22 -30.86
N SER A 379 9.82 -20.10 -31.53
CA SER A 379 9.79 -20.04 -33.00
C SER A 379 11.07 -20.57 -33.66
N SER A 380 12.14 -20.80 -32.90
CA SER A 380 13.48 -21.17 -33.39
C SER A 380 14.12 -20.16 -34.33
N THR A 381 13.54 -18.96 -34.44
CA THR A 381 14.02 -17.85 -35.27
C THR A 381 15.28 -17.25 -34.66
N VAL A 382 16.27 -16.93 -35.48
CA VAL A 382 17.53 -16.33 -35.02
C VAL A 382 17.31 -14.85 -34.67
N PHE A 383 17.87 -14.42 -33.55
CA PHE A 383 17.91 -13.01 -33.15
C PHE A 383 18.94 -12.26 -34.00
N GLU A 384 18.49 -11.33 -34.82
CA GLU A 384 19.36 -10.57 -35.72
C GLU A 384 19.60 -9.14 -35.21
N ARG A 385 20.87 -8.78 -34.98
CA ARG A 385 21.28 -7.45 -34.44
C ARG A 385 20.70 -6.27 -35.21
N HIS A 386 20.72 -6.34 -36.54
CA HIS A 386 20.34 -5.24 -37.43
C HIS A 386 18.92 -5.35 -37.96
N SER A 387 18.15 -6.34 -37.51
CA SER A 387 16.75 -6.47 -37.89
C SER A 387 15.88 -5.43 -37.18
N ASN A 388 14.67 -5.26 -37.68
CA ASN A 388 13.60 -4.50 -37.02
C ASN A 388 12.81 -5.36 -36.02
N GLN A 389 13.27 -6.58 -35.70
CA GLN A 389 12.62 -7.44 -34.73
C GLN A 389 12.53 -6.75 -33.37
N GLN A 390 11.38 -6.88 -32.73
CA GLN A 390 11.15 -6.48 -31.36
C GLN A 390 11.34 -7.69 -30.46
N TRP A 391 12.10 -7.49 -29.38
CA TRP A 391 12.48 -8.55 -28.46
C TRP A 391 11.83 -8.28 -27.11
N GLN A 392 11.42 -9.35 -26.45
CA GLN A 392 10.73 -9.33 -25.17
C GLN A 392 11.37 -10.34 -24.22
N LEU A 393 11.25 -10.14 -22.91
CA LEU A 393 11.58 -11.18 -21.94
C LEU A 393 10.30 -11.88 -21.51
N MET A 394 10.27 -13.19 -21.66
CA MET A 394 9.18 -14.02 -21.18
C MET A 394 9.61 -14.74 -19.90
N ASP A 395 8.73 -14.72 -18.89
CA ASP A 395 8.89 -15.55 -17.70
C ASP A 395 8.79 -17.03 -18.10
N TRP A 396 9.92 -17.73 -18.02
CA TRP A 396 10.08 -19.09 -18.51
C TRP A 396 9.83 -20.16 -17.43
N ASN A 397 9.64 -19.76 -16.17
CA ASN A 397 9.60 -20.59 -14.95
C ASN A 397 9.62 -22.12 -15.18
N GLU A 398 10.81 -22.70 -15.12
CA GLU A 398 11.02 -24.15 -14.92
C GLU A 398 11.36 -24.46 -13.44
N SER A 399 11.36 -23.46 -12.56
CA SER A 399 11.99 -23.54 -11.25
C SER A 399 11.08 -24.10 -10.16
N THR A 400 11.63 -25.02 -9.37
CA THR A 400 11.09 -25.46 -8.08
C THR A 400 10.89 -24.29 -7.13
N PRO A 401 9.91 -24.35 -6.18
CA PRO A 401 9.74 -23.33 -5.16
C PRO A 401 11.07 -22.99 -4.47
N GLY A 402 11.51 -21.72 -4.57
CA GLY A 402 12.77 -21.24 -4.00
C GLY A 402 13.98 -21.23 -4.94
N GLY A 403 13.85 -21.68 -6.19
CA GLY A 403 14.89 -21.54 -7.22
C GLY A 403 14.87 -20.17 -7.93
N GLU A 404 15.96 -19.84 -8.63
CA GLU A 404 16.05 -18.65 -9.48
C GLU A 404 14.98 -18.67 -10.57
N ARG A 405 14.31 -17.54 -10.83
CA ARG A 405 13.28 -17.44 -11.88
C ARG A 405 13.94 -17.18 -13.23
N ILE A 406 13.75 -18.09 -14.18
CA ILE A 406 14.39 -17.98 -15.50
C ILE A 406 13.56 -17.11 -16.42
N MET A 407 14.19 -16.13 -17.06
CA MET A 407 13.62 -15.36 -18.16
C MET A 407 14.34 -15.68 -19.45
N LYS A 408 13.59 -15.83 -20.54
CA LYS A 408 14.15 -16.02 -21.88
C LYS A 408 13.74 -14.91 -22.81
N LEU A 409 14.68 -14.55 -23.69
CA LEU A 409 14.38 -13.66 -24.81
C LEU A 409 13.48 -14.38 -25.81
N VAL A 410 12.44 -13.68 -26.25
CA VAL A 410 11.48 -14.12 -27.26
C VAL A 410 11.18 -12.97 -28.23
N LEU A 411 10.76 -13.29 -29.43
CA LEU A 411 10.29 -12.31 -30.40
C LEU A 411 8.88 -11.86 -30.06
N SER A 412 8.61 -10.56 -30.25
CA SER A 412 7.24 -10.02 -30.12
C SER A 412 6.25 -10.74 -31.03
N ASP A 413 6.66 -11.10 -32.25
CA ASP A 413 5.79 -11.84 -33.19
C ASP A 413 5.40 -13.21 -32.65
N THR A 414 6.33 -13.90 -31.99
CA THR A 414 6.06 -15.18 -31.32
C THR A 414 5.07 -15.02 -30.17
N ILE A 415 5.20 -13.98 -29.35
CA ILE A 415 4.21 -13.69 -28.29
C ILE A 415 2.84 -13.35 -28.89
N ASN A 416 2.80 -12.57 -29.97
CA ASN A 416 1.56 -12.21 -30.66
C ASN A 416 0.84 -13.44 -31.25
N GLU A 417 1.59 -14.43 -31.75
CA GLU A 417 1.06 -15.71 -32.23
C GLU A 417 0.55 -16.61 -31.11
N LEU A 418 1.25 -16.66 -29.97
CA LEU A 418 0.86 -17.47 -28.82
C LEU A 418 -0.34 -16.89 -28.07
N ALA A 419 -0.42 -15.57 -27.99
CA ALA A 419 -1.45 -14.83 -27.27
C ALA A 419 -2.12 -13.78 -28.16
N PRO A 420 -2.83 -14.20 -29.22
CA PRO A 420 -3.54 -13.26 -30.08
C PRO A 420 -4.58 -12.51 -29.22
N ASN A 421 -4.47 -11.18 -29.20
CA ASN A 421 -5.26 -10.29 -28.34
C ASN A 421 -5.09 -10.55 -26.83
N GLY A 422 -3.92 -11.03 -26.40
CA GLY A 422 -3.65 -11.37 -24.99
C GLY A 422 -4.38 -12.62 -24.48
N ARG A 423 -5.03 -13.37 -25.37
CA ARG A 423 -5.79 -14.58 -25.02
C ARG A 423 -5.08 -15.81 -25.57
N GLY A 424 -3.99 -16.17 -24.92
CA GLY A 424 -3.17 -17.35 -25.23
C GLY A 424 -2.95 -18.22 -24.01
N ILE A 425 -2.54 -19.47 -24.22
CA ILE A 425 -2.02 -20.31 -23.14
C ILE A 425 -0.50 -20.13 -23.12
N ASN A 426 0.05 -19.77 -21.97
CA ASN A 426 1.49 -19.77 -21.74
C ASN A 426 2.00 -21.22 -21.89
N PRO A 427 2.84 -21.51 -22.91
CA PRO A 427 3.25 -22.88 -23.23
C PRO A 427 4.03 -23.57 -22.11
N ARG A 428 4.54 -22.83 -21.13
CA ARG A 428 5.30 -23.39 -19.99
C ARG A 428 4.46 -23.55 -18.73
N ARG A 429 3.56 -22.61 -18.45
CA ARG A 429 2.71 -22.65 -17.25
C ARG A 429 1.39 -23.38 -17.42
N ASN A 430 0.97 -23.65 -18.66
CA ASN A 430 -0.34 -24.22 -19.00
C ASN A 430 -1.52 -23.43 -18.38
N CYS A 431 -1.36 -22.11 -18.29
CA CYS A 431 -2.38 -21.17 -17.87
C CYS A 431 -2.50 -20.04 -18.91
N TYR A 432 -3.53 -19.21 -18.81
CA TYR A 432 -3.63 -18.04 -19.69
C TYR A 432 -2.46 -17.09 -19.46
N PHE A 433 -1.99 -16.46 -20.54
CA PHE A 433 -1.07 -15.32 -20.44
C PHE A 433 -1.69 -14.25 -19.54
N CYS A 434 -0.89 -13.73 -18.62
CA CYS A 434 -1.27 -12.66 -17.72
C CYS A 434 -0.40 -11.42 -17.95
N ASP A 435 -0.90 -10.25 -17.54
CA ASP A 435 -0.15 -8.99 -17.46
C ASP A 435 0.99 -9.17 -16.45
N GLY A 436 2.12 -9.68 -16.92
CA GLY A 436 3.22 -10.13 -16.07
C GLY A 436 3.99 -11.34 -16.56
N ASP A 437 3.56 -11.97 -17.65
CA ASP A 437 4.34 -13.06 -18.25
C ASP A 437 5.41 -12.56 -19.23
N VAL A 438 5.32 -11.30 -19.68
CA VAL A 438 6.17 -10.73 -20.74
C VAL A 438 6.58 -9.29 -20.41
N MET A 439 7.87 -8.97 -20.51
CA MET A 439 8.43 -7.62 -20.44
C MET A 439 8.83 -7.12 -21.81
N GLN A 440 8.62 -5.83 -22.03
CA GLN A 440 8.96 -5.17 -23.29
C GLN A 440 9.32 -3.70 -23.08
N GLY A 441 9.83 -3.07 -24.15
CA GLY A 441 10.05 -1.63 -24.19
C GLY A 441 11.09 -1.14 -23.18
N GLN A 442 10.85 0.03 -22.59
CA GLN A 442 11.80 0.69 -21.71
C GLN A 442 12.13 -0.15 -20.47
N PHE A 443 11.13 -0.83 -19.90
CA PHE A 443 11.31 -1.65 -18.72
C PHE A 443 12.24 -2.85 -18.99
N LEU A 444 12.10 -3.50 -20.15
CA LEU A 444 13.02 -4.55 -20.58
C LEU A 444 14.46 -4.02 -20.69
N LEU A 445 14.66 -2.87 -21.34
CA LEU A 445 15.97 -2.27 -21.46
C LEU A 445 16.59 -1.99 -20.08
N ASP A 446 15.80 -1.47 -19.15
CA ASP A 446 16.27 -1.14 -17.81
C ASP A 446 16.71 -2.39 -17.04
N VAL A 447 15.93 -3.48 -17.11
CA VAL A 447 16.28 -4.78 -16.53
C VAL A 447 17.59 -5.31 -17.11
N LEU A 448 17.79 -5.24 -18.43
CA LEU A 448 19.03 -5.67 -19.08
C LEU A 448 20.23 -4.82 -18.65
N LEU A 449 20.06 -3.50 -18.54
CA LEU A 449 21.11 -2.60 -18.07
C LEU A 449 21.46 -2.85 -16.59
N ALA A 450 20.46 -3.12 -15.75
CA ALA A 450 20.66 -3.47 -14.36
C ALA A 450 21.39 -4.81 -14.21
N ALA A 451 20.98 -5.83 -14.97
CA ALA A 451 21.62 -7.15 -15.00
C ALA A 451 23.09 -7.06 -15.46
N LYS A 452 23.35 -6.29 -16.53
CA LYS A 452 24.71 -6.01 -17.03
C LYS A 452 25.57 -5.37 -15.93
N ARG A 453 25.05 -4.38 -15.22
CA ARG A 453 25.76 -3.72 -14.11
C ARG A 453 26.08 -4.70 -12.99
N ALA A 454 25.10 -5.50 -12.54
CA ALA A 454 25.31 -6.50 -11.49
C ALA A 454 26.39 -7.53 -11.86
N ASN A 455 26.41 -7.97 -13.13
CA ASN A 455 27.41 -8.92 -13.63
C ASN A 455 28.82 -8.32 -13.65
N MET A 456 28.98 -7.06 -14.08
CA MET A 456 30.27 -6.37 -14.08
C MET A 456 30.82 -6.12 -12.67
N SER A 457 29.94 -5.98 -11.67
CA SER A 457 30.30 -5.78 -10.27
C SER A 457 30.73 -7.06 -9.54
N GLY A 458 30.84 -8.20 -10.22
CA GLY A 458 31.23 -9.46 -9.62
C GLY A 458 30.14 -10.14 -8.78
N GLY A 459 28.87 -9.90 -9.09
CA GLY A 459 27.74 -10.61 -8.48
C GLY A 459 27.33 -10.15 -7.07
N ALA A 460 27.88 -9.02 -6.59
CA ALA A 460 27.32 -8.35 -5.41
C ALA A 460 25.93 -7.80 -5.75
N SER A 461 24.90 -8.62 -5.49
CA SER A 461 23.51 -8.21 -5.66
C SER A 461 23.24 -7.04 -4.71
N PRO A 462 22.76 -5.88 -5.22
CA PRO A 462 22.43 -4.73 -4.38
C PRO A 462 21.10 -5.02 -3.66
N ARG A 463 21.10 -5.96 -2.72
CA ARG A 463 20.06 -5.97 -1.68
C ARG A 463 20.41 -4.85 -0.71
N VAL A 464 20.14 -3.62 -1.11
CA VAL A 464 19.91 -2.56 -0.14
C VAL A 464 18.54 -2.91 0.44
N ALA A 465 18.48 -3.26 1.72
CA ALA A 465 17.20 -3.33 2.40
C ALA A 465 16.56 -1.95 2.21
N LEU A 466 15.43 -1.88 1.51
CA LEU A 466 14.68 -0.64 1.27
C LEU A 466 14.26 0.05 2.59
N SER A 467 14.54 -0.57 3.74
CA SER A 467 14.35 -0.08 5.09
C SER A 467 15.53 0.69 5.71
N ASP A 468 16.77 0.57 5.22
CA ASP A 468 17.93 1.20 5.86
C ASP A 468 18.27 2.55 5.21
N GLY A 469 17.44 3.55 5.50
CA GLY A 469 17.67 4.92 5.08
C GLY A 469 18.72 5.64 5.93
N HIS A 470 19.96 5.69 5.40
CA HIS A 470 21.01 6.71 5.62
C HIS A 470 20.86 7.58 6.89
N GLU A 471 21.61 7.29 7.94
CA GLU A 471 22.06 8.31 8.91
C GLU A 471 23.39 8.88 8.40
N GLU A 472 23.35 9.91 7.54
CA GLU A 472 24.51 10.78 7.37
C GLU A 472 24.17 12.17 7.89
N GLY A 473 25.03 12.63 8.80
CA GLY A 473 24.85 13.86 9.57
C GLY A 473 24.86 15.09 8.68
N VAL A 474 23.76 15.84 8.73
CA VAL A 474 23.72 17.24 8.36
C VAL A 474 23.45 18.03 9.64
N GLU A 475 24.47 18.78 10.06
CA GLU A 475 24.38 19.76 11.14
C GLU A 475 23.46 20.92 10.74
N ASP A 476 22.62 21.33 11.70
CA ASP A 476 21.89 22.59 11.81
C ASP A 476 21.13 23.13 10.58
N GLY A 477 19.86 22.74 10.53
CA GLY A 477 18.81 23.43 9.78
C GLY A 477 17.49 22.68 9.92
N GLY A 478 16.63 23.10 10.85
CA GLY A 478 15.37 22.43 11.22
C GLY A 478 14.50 22.05 10.01
N GLY A 479 14.62 20.81 9.58
CA GLY A 479 13.81 20.16 8.56
C GLY A 479 13.55 18.75 9.01
N LEU A 480 12.47 18.56 9.78
CA LEU A 480 11.97 17.23 10.12
C LEU A 480 11.89 16.41 8.83
N ARG A 481 12.64 15.31 8.79
CA ARG A 481 12.25 14.12 8.02
C ARG A 481 10.78 13.87 8.36
N ARG A 482 9.88 14.27 7.44
CA ARG A 482 8.47 13.94 7.48
C ARG A 482 8.40 12.41 7.48
N ARG A 483 8.22 11.87 8.69
CA ARG A 483 7.96 10.46 8.94
C ARG A 483 6.81 10.04 8.03
N ARG A 484 6.98 8.91 7.34
CA ARG A 484 6.02 8.34 6.39
C ARG A 484 4.60 8.48 6.96
N ASN A 485 3.70 9.07 6.17
CA ASN A 485 2.27 9.03 6.47
C ASN A 485 1.82 7.58 6.24
N HIS A 486 1.80 6.79 7.31
CA HIS A 486 1.13 5.51 7.38
C HIS A 486 0.11 5.55 8.52
#